data_AF-A0A101H2G8-F1
#
_entry.id   AF-A0A101H2G8-F1
#
_cell.length_a   1.000
_cell.length_b   1.000
_cell.length_c   1.000
_cell.angle_alpha   90.00
_cell.angle_beta   90.00
_cell.angle_gamma   90.00
#
_symmetry.space_group_name_H-M   'P 1'
#
loop_
_entity.id
_entity.type
_entity.pdbx_description
1 polymer ?
#
loop_
_entity_poly.entity_id
_entity_poly.type
_entity_poly.pdbx_seq_one_letter_code
_entity_poly.pdbx_strand_id
1 'polypeptide(L)'
;MNREELINRIIEEKGTEAVPVLLELLVSEDSETAQICFEALLQMGEPVVPLLLEKMRSKEIDPVSRLYLADLAGEIGDRRAVSYLYEMLRDYSDERSQIVIYEALARLGEGENVVDVLVLLLDENSDSELRDQVIMALSSTNSSVALKALARLYGDKMTDKSTKAFVLESIHSILSKRHELKNHLLSLHNGKEIAERLYQWQKEN
;
A
#
# COMPACT_ATOMS: atom_id res chain seq x y z
N MET A 1 19.11 16.43 -17.53
CA MET A 1 18.45 16.48 -16.22
C MET A 1 17.76 15.15 -16.04
N ASN A 2 18.20 14.35 -15.08
CA ASN A 2 17.51 13.11 -14.75
C ASN A 2 16.28 13.41 -13.87
N ARG A 3 15.44 12.41 -13.63
CA ARG A 3 14.18 12.55 -12.89
C ARG A 3 14.37 13.07 -11.46
N GLU A 4 15.37 12.53 -10.77
CA GLU A 4 15.71 12.89 -9.39
C GLU A 4 16.17 14.36 -9.30
N GLU A 5 17.03 14.81 -10.23
CA GLU A 5 17.45 16.20 -10.35
C GLU A 5 16.27 17.15 -10.57
N LEU A 6 15.28 16.76 -11.40
CA LEU A 6 14.08 17.55 -11.63
C LEU A 6 13.24 17.66 -10.35
N ILE A 7 13.01 16.56 -9.65
CA ILE A 7 12.23 16.54 -8.40
C ILE A 7 12.90 17.42 -7.33
N ASN A 8 14.20 17.23 -7.10
CA ASN A 8 14.96 18.04 -6.15
C ASN A 8 14.90 19.53 -6.49
N ARG A 9 15.02 19.88 -7.77
CA ARG A 9 14.93 21.26 -8.22
C ARG A 9 13.55 21.88 -8.00
N ILE A 10 12.46 21.13 -8.24
CA ILE A 10 11.09 21.59 -7.94
C ILE A 10 10.97 21.90 -6.44
N ILE A 11 11.47 21.01 -5.59
CA ILE A 11 11.40 21.17 -4.13
C ILE A 11 12.24 22.36 -3.65
N GLU A 12 13.46 22.51 -4.17
CA GLU A 12 14.37 23.60 -3.78
C GLU A 12 13.90 24.97 -4.26
N GLU A 13 13.41 25.08 -5.50
CA GLU A 13 13.04 26.37 -6.09
C GLU A 13 11.61 26.82 -5.73
N LYS A 14 10.68 25.87 -5.50
CA LYS A 14 9.25 26.18 -5.30
C LYS A 14 8.70 25.70 -3.96
N GLY A 15 9.27 24.66 -3.36
CA GLY A 15 8.78 24.07 -2.12
C GLY A 15 7.27 23.84 -2.14
N THR A 16 6.59 24.25 -1.06
CA THR A 16 5.14 24.07 -0.90
C THR A 16 4.29 24.87 -1.88
N GLU A 17 4.84 25.91 -2.53
CA GLU A 17 4.11 26.69 -3.54
C GLU A 17 3.81 25.87 -4.80
N ALA A 18 4.57 24.80 -5.06
CA ALA A 18 4.31 23.88 -6.16
C ALA A 18 3.17 22.89 -5.88
N VAL A 19 2.76 22.70 -4.62
CA VAL A 19 1.81 21.63 -4.25
C VAL A 19 0.49 21.69 -5.03
N PRO A 20 -0.17 22.85 -5.21
CA PRO A 20 -1.41 22.90 -5.99
C PRO A 20 -1.22 22.41 -7.44
N VAL A 21 -0.16 22.85 -8.13
CA VAL A 21 0.07 22.47 -9.53
C VAL A 21 0.48 21.00 -9.66
N LEU A 22 1.27 20.49 -8.71
CA LEU A 22 1.67 19.08 -8.68
C LEU A 22 0.46 18.17 -8.42
N LEU A 23 -0.47 18.57 -7.56
CA LEU A 23 -1.71 17.82 -7.33
C LEU A 23 -2.63 17.81 -8.56
N GLU A 24 -2.68 18.88 -9.34
CA GLU A 24 -3.40 18.89 -10.63
C GLU A 24 -2.75 17.96 -11.66
N LEU A 25 -1.42 17.97 -11.74
CA LEU A 25 -0.68 17.14 -12.70
C LEU A 25 -0.67 15.65 -12.31
N LEU A 26 -0.72 15.35 -11.01
CA LEU A 26 -0.83 13.98 -10.49
C LEU A 26 -2.11 13.28 -10.97
N VAL A 27 -3.21 14.03 -11.13
CA VAL A 27 -4.52 13.51 -11.58
C VAL A 27 -4.72 13.66 -13.10
N SER A 28 -3.64 13.93 -13.85
CA SER A 28 -3.69 14.08 -15.30
C SER A 28 -3.40 12.75 -16.03
N GLU A 29 -3.74 12.66 -17.31
CA GLU A 29 -3.62 11.41 -18.09
C GLU A 29 -2.17 10.98 -18.40
N ASP A 30 -1.16 11.85 -18.18
CA ASP A 30 0.24 11.52 -18.49
C ASP A 30 0.94 10.79 -17.34
N SER A 31 1.14 9.47 -17.50
CA SER A 31 1.69 8.61 -16.45
C SER A 31 3.11 8.98 -15.98
N GLU A 32 3.98 9.49 -16.86
CA GLU A 32 5.34 9.88 -16.48
C GLU A 32 5.33 11.16 -15.65
N THR A 33 4.55 12.16 -16.07
CA THR A 33 4.34 13.39 -15.29
C THR A 33 3.68 13.09 -13.94
N ALA A 34 2.66 12.23 -13.91
CA ALA A 34 1.99 11.85 -12.67
C ALA A 34 2.98 11.20 -11.68
N GLN A 35 3.85 10.31 -12.15
CA GLN A 35 4.86 9.64 -11.32
C GLN A 35 5.87 10.66 -10.76
N ILE A 36 6.34 11.63 -11.57
CA ILE A 36 7.23 12.71 -11.10
C ILE A 36 6.54 13.56 -10.03
N CYS A 37 5.27 13.92 -10.24
CA CYS A 37 4.50 14.70 -9.29
C CYS A 37 4.28 13.95 -7.98
N PHE A 38 3.96 12.65 -8.06
CA PHE A 38 3.81 11.78 -6.90
C PHE A 38 5.07 11.79 -6.03
N GLU A 39 6.24 11.55 -6.62
CA GLU A 39 7.51 11.50 -5.87
C GLU A 39 7.89 12.86 -5.28
N ALA A 40 7.69 13.95 -6.04
CA ALA A 40 7.93 15.30 -5.51
C ALA A 40 7.03 15.61 -4.30
N LEU A 41 5.74 15.30 -4.39
CA LEU A 41 4.78 15.47 -3.30
C LEU A 41 5.13 14.59 -2.09
N LEU A 42 5.50 13.33 -2.34
CA LEU A 42 5.91 12.41 -1.28
C LEU A 42 7.16 12.91 -0.53
N GLN A 43 8.17 13.38 -1.27
CA GLN A 43 9.40 13.92 -0.68
C GLN A 43 9.15 15.21 0.11
N MET A 44 8.12 16.00 -0.24
CA MET A 44 7.69 17.15 0.55
C MET A 44 7.04 16.74 1.88
N GLY A 45 6.27 15.65 1.91
CA GLY A 45 5.71 15.05 3.13
C GLY A 45 4.55 15.82 3.76
N GLU A 46 4.56 15.97 5.09
CA GLU A 46 3.47 16.57 5.89
C GLU A 46 2.89 17.90 5.36
N PRO A 47 3.69 18.86 4.85
CA PRO A 47 3.17 20.11 4.30
C PRO A 47 2.19 19.96 3.13
N VAL A 48 2.19 18.81 2.43
CA VAL A 48 1.26 18.51 1.33
C VAL A 48 -0.16 18.20 1.83
N VAL A 49 -0.27 17.66 3.05
CA VAL A 49 -1.50 17.04 3.58
C VAL A 49 -2.71 17.97 3.52
N PRO A 50 -2.67 19.26 3.93
CA PRO A 50 -3.85 20.12 3.89
C PRO A 50 -4.47 20.24 2.49
N LEU A 51 -3.63 20.44 1.47
CA LEU A 51 -4.07 20.59 0.07
C LEU A 51 -4.48 19.25 -0.55
N LEU A 52 -3.78 18.17 -0.20
CA LEU A 52 -4.16 16.82 -0.61
C LEU A 52 -5.58 16.47 -0.12
N LEU A 53 -5.87 16.73 1.17
CA LEU A 53 -7.20 16.46 1.74
C LEU A 53 -8.30 17.33 1.13
N GLU A 54 -8.00 18.58 0.80
CA GLU A 54 -8.92 19.44 0.04
C GLU A 54 -9.21 18.86 -1.34
N LYS A 55 -8.16 18.48 -2.07
CA LYS A 55 -8.26 17.88 -3.42
C LYS A 55 -9.05 16.57 -3.39
N MET A 56 -8.81 15.69 -2.42
CA MET A 56 -9.56 14.42 -2.24
C MET A 56 -11.07 14.61 -2.04
N ARG A 57 -11.52 15.76 -1.51
CA ARG A 57 -12.96 16.08 -1.36
C ARG A 57 -13.61 16.58 -2.64
N SER A 58 -12.82 16.95 -3.65
CA SER A 58 -13.37 17.45 -4.90
C SER A 58 -14.10 16.35 -5.65
N LYS A 59 -15.36 16.62 -5.99
CA LYS A 59 -16.18 15.73 -6.84
C LYS A 59 -15.89 15.86 -8.33
N GLU A 60 -15.02 16.80 -8.70
CA GLU A 60 -14.64 17.04 -10.10
C GLU A 60 -13.53 16.09 -10.57
N ILE A 61 -12.84 15.43 -9.64
CA ILE A 61 -11.81 14.44 -9.94
C ILE A 61 -12.49 13.13 -10.31
N ASP A 62 -12.08 12.54 -11.42
CA ASP A 62 -12.62 11.26 -11.82
C ASP A 62 -12.27 10.15 -10.80
N PRO A 63 -13.06 9.08 -10.72
CA PRO A 63 -12.86 8.05 -9.71
C PRO A 63 -11.49 7.37 -9.77
N VAL A 64 -10.86 7.23 -10.93
CA VAL A 64 -9.55 6.56 -11.04
C VAL A 64 -8.46 7.49 -10.53
N SER A 65 -8.48 8.75 -10.95
CA SER A 65 -7.51 9.76 -10.51
C SER A 65 -7.52 9.96 -9.00
N ARG A 66 -8.69 9.87 -8.36
CA ARG A 66 -8.81 9.99 -6.90
C ARG A 66 -8.11 8.86 -6.14
N LEU A 67 -7.90 7.69 -6.76
CA LEU A 67 -7.13 6.59 -6.15
C LEU A 67 -5.65 6.92 -6.01
N TYR A 68 -5.06 7.69 -6.94
CA TYR A 68 -3.67 8.17 -6.79
C TYR A 68 -3.52 9.10 -5.58
N LEU A 69 -4.54 9.91 -5.28
CA LEU A 69 -4.54 10.75 -4.08
C LEU A 69 -4.62 9.92 -2.80
N ALA A 70 -5.41 8.83 -2.82
CA ALA A 70 -5.49 7.90 -1.69
C ALA A 70 -4.16 7.18 -1.45
N ASP A 71 -3.50 6.71 -2.52
CA ASP A 71 -2.19 6.07 -2.44
C ASP A 71 -1.12 7.06 -1.91
N LEU A 72 -1.08 8.29 -2.44
CA LEU A 72 -0.19 9.34 -1.95
C LEU A 72 -0.43 9.63 -0.46
N ALA A 73 -1.69 9.68 -0.02
CA ALA A 73 -2.01 9.88 1.39
C ALA A 73 -1.51 8.73 2.27
N GLY A 74 -1.61 7.50 1.79
CA GLY A 74 -1.06 6.31 2.44
C GLY A 74 0.47 6.37 2.58
N GLU A 75 1.17 6.76 1.51
CA GLU A 75 2.63 6.91 1.49
C GLU A 75 3.14 8.06 2.37
N ILE A 76 2.46 9.21 2.38
CA ILE A 76 2.82 10.34 3.26
C ILE A 76 2.68 9.95 4.74
N GLY A 77 1.74 9.07 5.08
CA GLY A 77 1.64 8.51 6.43
C GLY A 77 0.89 9.39 7.44
N ASP A 78 0.25 10.48 7.02
CA ASP A 78 -0.47 11.38 7.93
C ASP A 78 -1.90 10.89 8.23
N ARG A 79 -2.15 10.56 9.51
CA ARG A 79 -3.42 10.02 9.99
C ARG A 79 -4.63 10.95 9.78
N ARG A 80 -4.44 12.23 9.46
CA ARG A 80 -5.54 13.14 9.08
C ARG A 80 -6.30 12.66 7.84
N ALA A 81 -5.69 11.81 7.00
CA ALA A 81 -6.34 11.22 5.82
C ALA A 81 -7.30 10.07 6.14
N VAL A 82 -7.23 9.45 7.33
CA VAL A 82 -8.01 8.23 7.66
C VAL A 82 -9.51 8.43 7.47
N SER A 83 -10.08 9.52 7.98
CA SER A 83 -11.53 9.78 7.86
C SER A 83 -11.97 9.95 6.40
N TYR A 84 -11.09 10.49 5.56
CA TYR A 84 -11.36 10.73 4.14
C TYR A 84 -11.34 9.42 3.36
N LEU A 85 -10.40 8.53 3.65
CA LEU A 85 -10.33 7.22 3.01
C LEU A 85 -11.55 6.36 3.33
N TYR A 86 -12.04 6.40 4.57
CA TYR A 86 -13.31 5.73 4.93
C TYR A 86 -14.54 6.35 4.27
N GLU A 87 -14.56 7.66 4.06
CA GLU A 87 -15.61 8.32 3.28
C GLU A 87 -15.54 7.87 1.81
N MET A 88 -14.33 7.85 1.25
CA MET A 88 -14.03 7.47 -0.13
C MET A 88 -14.42 6.02 -0.45
N LEU A 89 -14.24 5.06 0.48
CA LEU A 89 -14.69 3.67 0.31
C LEU A 89 -16.18 3.55 -0.08
N ARG A 90 -17.02 4.50 0.33
CA ARG A 90 -18.47 4.48 0.05
C ARG A 90 -18.82 4.77 -1.41
N ASP A 91 -17.87 5.34 -2.14
CA ASP A 91 -18.05 5.74 -3.52
C ASP A 91 -17.55 4.67 -4.51
N TYR A 92 -16.90 3.60 -4.04
CA TYR A 92 -16.40 2.50 -4.87
C TYR A 92 -17.09 1.18 -4.54
N SER A 93 -17.48 0.47 -5.58
CA SER A 93 -18.07 -0.87 -5.46
C SER A 93 -17.19 -1.98 -6.02
N ASP A 94 -16.12 -1.64 -6.76
CA ASP A 94 -15.20 -2.62 -7.33
C ASP A 94 -14.02 -2.90 -6.40
N GLU A 95 -13.61 -4.16 -6.34
CA GLU A 95 -12.56 -4.64 -5.43
C GLU A 95 -11.20 -3.98 -5.73
N ARG A 96 -10.88 -3.77 -7.01
CA ARG A 96 -9.60 -3.17 -7.46
C ARG A 96 -9.41 -1.78 -6.88
N SER A 97 -10.43 -0.93 -6.97
CA SER A 97 -10.38 0.42 -6.39
C SER A 97 -10.39 0.38 -4.86
N GLN A 98 -11.19 -0.50 -4.26
CA GLN A 98 -11.27 -0.61 -2.80
C GLN A 98 -9.94 -1.06 -2.16
N ILE A 99 -9.18 -1.94 -2.82
CA ILE A 99 -7.90 -2.43 -2.29
C ILE A 99 -6.87 -1.32 -2.15
N VAL A 100 -6.80 -0.39 -3.11
CA VAL A 100 -5.91 0.79 -2.99
C VAL A 100 -6.25 1.59 -1.73
N ILE A 101 -7.54 1.77 -1.44
CA ILE A 101 -8.00 2.52 -0.27
C ILE A 101 -7.73 1.74 1.03
N TYR A 102 -7.96 0.42 1.04
CA TYR A 102 -7.64 -0.43 2.20
C TYR A 102 -6.15 -0.48 2.48
N GLU A 103 -5.31 -0.51 1.45
CA GLU A 103 -3.86 -0.47 1.60
C GLU A 103 -3.40 0.87 2.19
N ALA A 104 -3.90 1.99 1.68
CA ALA A 104 -3.63 3.31 2.26
C ALA A 104 -4.06 3.39 3.74
N LEU A 105 -5.26 2.89 4.07
CA LEU A 105 -5.73 2.77 5.46
C LEU A 105 -4.79 1.91 6.32
N ALA A 106 -4.32 0.78 5.80
CA ALA A 106 -3.39 -0.09 6.48
C ALA A 106 -2.05 0.61 6.79
N ARG A 107 -1.47 1.32 5.81
CA ARG A 107 -0.25 2.13 5.97
C ARG A 107 -0.43 3.25 7.01
N LEU A 108 -1.63 3.81 7.11
CA LEU A 108 -1.99 4.83 8.10
C LEU A 108 -2.28 4.26 9.50
N GLY A 109 -2.11 2.96 9.73
CA GLY A 109 -2.28 2.33 11.04
C GLY A 109 -3.69 1.82 11.31
N GLU A 110 -4.56 1.75 10.31
CA GLU A 110 -5.90 1.13 10.41
C GLU A 110 -5.87 -0.36 10.05
N GLY A 111 -4.67 -0.98 10.03
CA GLY A 111 -4.46 -2.37 9.63
C GLY A 111 -5.38 -3.38 10.32
N GLU A 112 -5.53 -3.30 11.64
CA GLU A 112 -6.42 -4.21 12.38
C GLU A 112 -7.91 -3.98 12.06
N ASN A 113 -8.30 -2.80 11.57
CA ASN A 113 -9.69 -2.49 11.20
C ASN A 113 -10.06 -2.98 9.80
N VAL A 114 -9.07 -3.17 8.92
CA VAL A 114 -9.29 -3.56 7.51
C VAL A 114 -8.80 -4.96 7.19
N VAL A 115 -8.09 -5.63 8.10
CA VAL A 115 -7.49 -6.94 7.80
C VAL A 115 -8.52 -8.02 7.45
N ASP A 116 -9.67 -8.04 8.10
CA ASP A 116 -10.68 -9.09 7.86
C ASP A 116 -11.27 -9.01 6.44
N VAL A 117 -11.52 -7.79 5.93
CA VAL A 117 -12.00 -7.60 4.55
C VAL A 117 -10.91 -7.94 3.54
N LEU A 118 -9.65 -7.60 3.82
CA LEU A 118 -8.53 -8.00 2.95
C LEU A 118 -8.35 -9.52 2.91
N VAL A 119 -8.54 -10.23 4.03
CA VAL A 119 -8.51 -11.70 4.04
C VAL A 119 -9.67 -12.28 3.23
N LEU A 120 -10.86 -11.70 3.31
CA LEU A 120 -12.00 -12.12 2.49
C LEU A 120 -11.70 -11.97 0.99
N LEU A 121 -11.17 -10.80 0.59
CA LEU A 121 -10.77 -10.55 -0.80
C LEU A 121 -9.69 -11.53 -1.28
N LEU A 122 -8.76 -11.93 -0.40
CA LEU A 122 -7.75 -12.94 -0.74
C LEU A 122 -8.39 -14.31 -1.00
N ASP A 123 -9.38 -14.70 -0.20
CA ASP A 123 -10.00 -16.02 -0.25
C ASP A 123 -11.02 -16.15 -1.40
N GLU A 124 -11.68 -15.06 -1.79
CA GLU A 124 -12.72 -15.06 -2.83
C GLU A 124 -12.16 -14.86 -4.25
N ASN A 125 -10.94 -14.33 -4.40
CA ASN A 125 -10.45 -13.87 -5.69
C ASN A 125 -9.45 -14.80 -6.39
N SER A 126 -9.76 -15.17 -7.64
CA SER A 126 -8.90 -16.00 -8.49
C SER A 126 -7.97 -15.23 -9.44
N ASP A 127 -8.19 -13.92 -9.63
CA ASP A 127 -7.36 -13.02 -10.45
C ASP A 127 -5.98 -12.84 -9.81
N SER A 128 -4.93 -13.12 -10.58
CA SER A 128 -3.55 -13.07 -10.07
C SER A 128 -3.08 -11.65 -9.76
N GLU A 129 -3.43 -10.67 -10.59
CA GLU A 129 -3.02 -9.28 -10.39
C GLU A 129 -3.67 -8.71 -9.14
N LEU A 130 -4.97 -9.00 -8.97
CA LEU A 130 -5.70 -8.57 -7.80
C LEU A 130 -5.21 -9.25 -6.52
N ARG A 131 -4.87 -10.54 -6.60
CA ARG A 131 -4.29 -11.29 -5.47
C ARG A 131 -2.99 -10.65 -4.99
N ASP A 132 -2.11 -10.24 -5.90
CA ASP A 132 -0.85 -9.61 -5.53
C ASP A 132 -1.10 -8.27 -4.82
N GLN A 133 -2.07 -7.48 -5.28
CA GLN A 133 -2.48 -6.25 -4.58
C GLN A 133 -3.03 -6.53 -3.18
N VAL A 134 -3.85 -7.57 -3.01
CA VAL A 134 -4.35 -7.97 -1.68
C VAL A 134 -3.21 -8.43 -0.77
N ILE A 135 -2.21 -9.15 -1.29
CA ILE A 135 -1.02 -9.57 -0.54
C ILE A 135 -0.24 -8.33 -0.04
N MET A 136 -0.05 -7.31 -0.87
CA MET A 136 0.58 -6.04 -0.47
C MET A 136 -0.21 -5.32 0.62
N ALA A 137 -1.52 -5.19 0.43
CA ALA A 137 -2.39 -4.57 1.42
C ALA A 137 -2.33 -5.30 2.78
N LEU A 138 -2.40 -6.65 2.76
CA LEU A 138 -2.25 -7.48 3.96
C LEU A 138 -0.89 -7.29 4.63
N SER A 139 0.19 -7.22 3.86
CA SER A 139 1.53 -6.91 4.35
C SER A 139 1.57 -5.57 5.10
N SER A 140 0.93 -4.55 4.54
CA SER A 140 0.84 -3.21 5.12
C SER A 140 0.05 -3.15 6.43
N THR A 141 -0.86 -4.11 6.69
CA THR A 141 -1.62 -4.13 7.97
C THR A 141 -0.74 -4.42 9.17
N ASN A 142 0.40 -5.09 8.96
CA ASN A 142 1.24 -5.66 10.01
C ASN A 142 0.50 -6.60 10.99
N SER A 143 -0.72 -7.06 10.68
CA SER A 143 -1.57 -7.82 11.61
C SER A 143 -1.13 -9.28 11.76
N SER A 144 -1.36 -9.87 12.94
CA SER A 144 -1.25 -11.34 13.11
C SER A 144 -2.26 -12.09 12.24
N VAL A 145 -3.42 -11.48 11.96
CA VAL A 145 -4.44 -12.05 11.08
C VAL A 145 -3.92 -12.14 9.65
N ALA A 146 -3.31 -11.06 9.14
CA ALA A 146 -2.64 -11.05 7.84
C ALA A 146 -1.50 -12.08 7.78
N LEU A 147 -0.65 -12.13 8.80
CA LEU A 147 0.41 -13.14 8.89
C LEU A 147 -0.13 -14.57 8.76
N LYS A 148 -1.23 -14.88 9.45
CA LYS A 148 -1.88 -16.19 9.40
C LYS A 148 -2.48 -16.49 8.01
N ALA A 149 -3.13 -15.52 7.39
CA ALA A 149 -3.70 -15.66 6.05
C ALA A 149 -2.63 -15.90 4.99
N LEU A 150 -1.55 -15.13 5.02
CA LEU A 150 -0.39 -15.28 4.14
C LEU A 150 0.31 -16.64 4.36
N ALA A 151 0.49 -17.07 5.61
CA ALA A 151 1.04 -18.39 5.89
C ALA A 151 0.15 -19.52 5.35
N ARG A 152 -1.19 -19.38 5.43
CA ARG A 152 -2.12 -20.33 4.81
C ARG A 152 -1.95 -20.36 3.29
N LEU A 153 -1.89 -19.20 2.64
CA LEU A 153 -1.70 -19.10 1.19
C LEU A 153 -0.37 -19.73 0.73
N TYR A 154 0.71 -19.54 1.50
CA TYR A 154 2.00 -20.18 1.24
C TYR A 154 1.91 -21.72 1.28
N GLY A 155 1.16 -22.25 2.25
CA GLY A 155 0.96 -23.69 2.46
C GLY A 155 0.05 -24.35 1.43
N ASP A 156 -0.74 -23.57 0.69
CA ASP A 156 -1.61 -24.11 -0.35
C ASP A 156 -0.76 -24.73 -1.49
N LYS A 157 -1.18 -25.92 -1.91
CA LYS A 157 -0.55 -26.70 -2.97
C LYS A 157 -0.78 -26.11 -4.35
N MET A 158 -1.87 -25.36 -4.52
CA MET A 158 -2.25 -24.73 -5.77
C MET A 158 -1.54 -23.39 -5.99
N THR A 159 -0.97 -22.80 -4.94
CA THR A 159 -0.19 -21.56 -5.05
C THR A 159 1.09 -21.80 -5.84
N ASP A 160 1.30 -21.02 -6.89
CA ASP A 160 2.48 -21.08 -7.74
C ASP A 160 3.74 -20.50 -7.05
N LYS A 161 4.91 -20.73 -7.66
CA LYS A 161 6.20 -20.34 -7.07
C LYS A 161 6.37 -18.82 -6.94
N SER A 162 5.89 -18.04 -7.93
CA SER A 162 5.97 -16.57 -7.90
C SER A 162 5.15 -16.03 -6.75
N THR A 163 3.88 -16.46 -6.62
CA THR A 163 3.03 -16.07 -5.50
C THR A 163 3.63 -16.48 -4.17
N LYS A 164 4.21 -17.69 -4.05
CA LYS A 164 4.90 -18.10 -2.81
C LYS A 164 6.10 -17.23 -2.45
N ALA A 165 6.90 -16.79 -3.43
CA ALA A 165 8.01 -15.88 -3.19
C ALA A 165 7.50 -14.53 -2.68
N PHE A 166 6.45 -14.00 -3.31
CA PHE A 166 5.87 -12.73 -2.91
C PHE A 166 5.21 -12.76 -1.52
N VAL A 167 4.57 -13.88 -1.19
CA VAL A 167 4.06 -14.15 0.16
C VAL A 167 5.18 -14.18 1.20
N LEU A 168 6.35 -14.76 0.88
CA LEU A 168 7.50 -14.75 1.78
C LEU A 168 8.03 -13.33 2.01
N GLU A 169 8.15 -12.52 0.95
CA GLU A 169 8.54 -11.10 1.07
C GLU A 169 7.56 -10.31 1.95
N SER A 170 6.26 -10.57 1.77
CA SER A 170 5.21 -9.95 2.57
C SER A 170 5.26 -10.36 4.04
N ILE A 171 5.45 -11.65 4.32
CA ILE A 171 5.65 -12.14 5.69
C ILE A 171 6.93 -11.53 6.29
N HIS A 172 8.01 -11.41 5.51
CA HIS A 172 9.24 -10.77 5.97
C HIS A 172 9.00 -9.31 6.36
N SER A 173 8.28 -8.55 5.54
CA SER A 173 7.90 -7.16 5.81
C SER A 173 7.08 -7.01 7.10
N ILE A 174 6.08 -7.88 7.32
CA ILE A 174 5.31 -7.89 8.58
C ILE A 174 6.23 -8.14 9.78
N LEU A 175 7.12 -9.14 9.68
CA LEU A 175 7.99 -9.53 10.80
C LEU A 175 9.11 -8.52 11.09
N SER A 176 9.56 -7.76 10.09
CA SER A 176 10.54 -6.69 10.29
C SER A 176 9.93 -5.47 10.97
N LYS A 177 8.63 -5.23 10.80
CA LYS A 177 7.87 -4.17 11.47
C LYS A 177 7.34 -4.60 12.86
N ARG A 178 6.85 -5.84 13.01
CA ARG A 178 6.36 -6.42 14.29
C ARG A 178 7.08 -7.72 14.63
N HIS A 179 8.28 -7.59 15.19
CA HIS A 179 9.17 -8.71 15.55
C HIS A 179 8.53 -9.73 16.50
N GLU A 180 7.62 -9.28 17.38
CA GLU A 180 6.87 -10.13 18.31
C GLU A 180 6.01 -11.19 17.61
N LEU A 181 5.62 -10.94 16.35
CA LEU A 181 4.83 -11.88 15.55
C LEU A 181 5.63 -13.10 15.09
N LYS A 182 6.96 -13.12 15.27
CA LYS A 182 7.79 -14.30 14.96
C LYS A 182 7.34 -15.54 15.73
N ASN A 183 7.01 -15.39 17.01
CA ASN A 183 6.49 -16.49 17.81
C ASN A 183 5.11 -16.94 17.32
N HIS A 184 4.29 -15.99 16.84
CA HIS A 184 3.01 -16.30 16.23
C HIS A 184 3.20 -17.14 14.96
N LEU A 185 4.09 -16.72 14.05
CA LEU A 185 4.44 -17.50 12.86
C LEU A 185 4.88 -18.92 13.24
N LEU A 186 5.81 -19.06 14.19
CA LEU A 186 6.33 -20.37 14.61
C LEU A 186 5.28 -21.30 15.23
N SER A 187 4.16 -20.74 15.72
CA SER A 187 3.03 -21.53 16.23
C SER A 187 2.12 -22.09 15.12
N LEU A 188 2.23 -21.58 13.89
CA LEU A 188 1.46 -22.05 12.74
C LEU A 188 2.01 -23.38 12.22
N HIS A 189 1.14 -24.19 11.61
CA HIS A 189 1.47 -25.54 11.13
C HIS A 189 2.66 -25.60 10.16
N ASN A 190 2.82 -24.61 9.29
CA ASN A 190 3.92 -24.47 8.33
C ASN A 190 4.91 -23.35 8.73
N GLY A 191 4.81 -22.82 9.95
CA GLY A 191 5.59 -21.68 10.40
C GLY A 191 7.10 -21.91 10.42
N LYS A 192 7.54 -23.12 10.77
CA LYS A 192 8.96 -23.51 10.77
C LYS A 192 9.54 -23.52 9.35
N GLU A 193 8.81 -24.10 8.40
CA GLU A 193 9.20 -24.13 6.99
C GLU A 193 9.33 -22.71 6.44
N ILE A 194 8.33 -21.85 6.68
CA ILE A 194 8.38 -20.44 6.28
C ILE A 194 9.59 -19.74 6.89
N ALA A 195 9.84 -19.91 8.19
CA ALA A 195 10.98 -19.29 8.86
C ALA A 195 12.34 -19.75 8.29
N GLU A 196 12.48 -21.04 7.95
CA GLU A 196 13.68 -21.57 7.29
C GLU A 196 13.87 -20.96 5.90
N ARG A 197 12.80 -20.80 5.13
CA ARG A 197 12.84 -20.17 3.79
C ARG A 197 13.23 -18.71 3.86
N LEU A 198 12.68 -17.96 4.80
CA LEU A 198 13.06 -16.56 5.04
C LEU A 198 14.54 -16.42 5.39
N TYR A 199 15.06 -17.32 6.21
CA TYR A 199 16.48 -17.33 6.58
C TYR A 199 17.41 -17.64 5.39
N GLN A 200 17.00 -18.55 4.50
CA GLN A 200 17.74 -18.84 3.27
C GLN A 200 17.78 -17.62 2.34
N TRP A 201 16.62 -16.99 2.13
CA TRP A 201 16.48 -15.82 1.26
C TRP A 201 17.37 -14.64 1.70
N GLN A 202 17.52 -14.42 3.01
CA GLN A 202 18.40 -13.40 3.59
C GLN A 202 19.91 -13.68 3.42
N LYS A 203 20.31 -14.90 3.05
CA LYS A 203 21.72 -15.23 2.79
C LYS A 203 22.09 -15.11 1.32
N GLU A 204 21.10 -15.16 0.45
CA GLU A 204 21.26 -15.14 -1.00
C GLU A 204 21.18 -13.71 -1.57
N ASN A 205 20.71 -12.75 -0.77
CA ASN A 205 20.58 -11.32 -1.08
C ASN A 205 21.27 -10.48 0.00
#